data_AF-A0A7T5UK71-F1
#
_entry.id   AF-A0A7T5UK71-F1
#
_cell.length_a   1.000
_cell.length_b   1.000
_cell.length_c   1.000
_cell.angle_alpha   90.00
_cell.angle_beta   90.00
_cell.angle_gamma   90.00
#
_symmetry.space_group_name_H-M   'P 1'
#
loop_
_entity.id
_entity.type
_entity.pdbx_description
1 polymer ?
#
loop_
_entity_poly.entity_id
_entity_poly.type
_entity_poly.pdbx_seq_one_letter_code
_entity_poly.pdbx_strand_id
1 'polypeptide(L)' 'MNENNQEQKKGIVAKIRDFGKNAMRVLRVSSKPSGEEYLASAKITGIGLIIIGVVGFIIFLIFQFLGIF' A
#
# COMPACT_ATOMS: atom_id res chain seq x y z
N MET A 1 -10.82 38.53 16.47
CA MET A 1 -11.31 37.29 15.82
C MET A 1 -10.95 37.42 14.33
N ASN A 2 -9.88 36.78 13.86
CA ASN A 2 -9.19 37.12 12.59
C ASN A 2 -9.92 36.66 11.32
N GLU A 3 -10.27 37.60 10.44
CA GLU A 3 -10.93 37.40 9.14
C GLU A 3 -10.05 36.63 8.14
N ASN A 4 -8.74 36.83 8.22
CA ASN A 4 -7.67 36.17 7.47
C ASN A 4 -7.56 34.64 7.74
N ASN A 5 -8.02 34.14 8.90
CA ASN A 5 -8.06 32.70 9.18
C ASN A 5 -9.27 32.01 8.51
N GLN A 6 -10.36 32.75 8.26
CA GLN A 6 -11.57 32.22 7.61
C GLN A 6 -11.36 32.04 6.10
N GLU A 7 -10.62 32.94 5.46
CA GLU A 7 -10.32 32.86 4.03
C GLU A 7 -9.33 31.72 3.72
N GLN A 8 -8.28 31.57 4.53
CA GLN A 8 -7.35 30.43 4.47
C GLN A 8 -8.07 29.08 4.71
N LYS A 9 -8.97 29.02 5.72
CA LYS A 9 -9.79 27.80 5.97
C LYS A 9 -10.68 27.47 4.78
N LYS A 10 -11.32 28.45 4.14
CA LYS A 10 -12.14 28.22 2.94
C LYS A 10 -11.30 27.69 1.77
N GLY A 11 -10.10 28.26 1.56
CA GLY A 11 -9.19 27.81 0.51
C GLY A 11 -8.67 26.37 0.71
N ILE A 12 -8.32 26.01 1.94
CA ILE A 12 -7.82 24.66 2.29
C ILE A 12 -8.95 23.62 2.17
N VAL A 13 -10.15 23.93 2.68
CA VAL A 13 -11.31 23.04 2.58
C VAL A 13 -11.71 22.81 1.11
N ALA A 14 -11.65 23.85 0.27
CA ALA A 14 -11.86 23.72 -1.16
C ALA A 14 -10.81 22.81 -1.82
N LYS A 15 -9.51 23.02 -1.54
CA LYS A 15 -8.41 22.20 -2.08
C LYS A 15 -8.54 20.72 -1.72
N ILE A 16 -8.88 20.38 -0.47
CA ILE A 16 -9.04 18.98 -0.03
C ILE A 16 -10.23 18.32 -0.73
N ARG A 17 -11.35 19.05 -0.86
CA ARG A 17 -12.53 18.56 -1.59
C ARG A 17 -12.20 18.30 -3.06
N ASP A 18 -11.44 19.19 -3.68
CA ASP A 18 -11.04 19.06 -5.07
C ASP A 18 -10.02 17.92 -5.26
N PHE A 19 -9.11 17.72 -4.32
CA PHE A 19 -8.20 16.56 -4.29
C PHE A 19 -8.96 15.24 -4.20
N GLY A 20 -9.94 15.12 -3.29
CA GLY A 20 -10.78 13.93 -3.16
C GLY A 20 -11.56 13.63 -4.45
N LYS A 21 -12.10 14.66 -5.12
CA LYS A 21 -12.76 14.52 -6.43
C LYS A 21 -11.80 14.03 -7.51
N ASN A 22 -10.58 14.57 -7.56
CA ASN A 22 -9.55 14.17 -8.52
C ASN A 22 -9.06 12.74 -8.28
N ALA A 23 -8.84 12.35 -7.03
CA ALA A 23 -8.47 10.99 -6.65
C ALA A 23 -9.54 9.96 -7.06
N MET A 24 -10.82 10.29 -6.88
CA MET A 24 -11.93 9.43 -7.32
C MET A 24 -11.94 9.23 -8.85
N ARG A 25 -11.54 10.24 -9.63
CA ARG A 25 -11.40 10.12 -11.09
C ARG A 25 -10.29 9.15 -11.46
N VAL A 26 -9.15 9.22 -10.77
CA VAL A 26 -8.02 8.30 -10.98
C VAL A 26 -8.40 6.86 -10.63
N LEU A 27 -9.07 6.65 -9.49
CA LEU A 27 -9.56 5.33 -9.08
C LEU A 27 -10.61 4.75 -10.04
N ARG A 28 -11.36 5.59 -10.75
CA ARG A 28 -12.28 5.15 -11.81
C ARG A 28 -11.56 4.79 -13.11
N VAL A 29 -10.41 5.40 -13.39
CA VAL A 29 -9.59 5.12 -14.59
C VAL A 29 -8.63 3.95 -14.35
N SER A 30 -8.28 3.65 -13.10
CA SER A 30 -7.49 2.46 -12.80
C SER A 30 -8.26 1.20 -13.16
N SER A 31 -7.69 0.39 -14.05
CA SER A 31 -8.26 -0.89 -14.47
C SER A 31 -8.39 -1.80 -13.25
N LYS A 32 -9.63 -2.17 -12.90
CA LYS A 32 -9.87 -3.24 -11.92
C LYS A 32 -9.30 -4.53 -12.53
N PRO A 33 -8.33 -5.21 -11.88
CA PRO A 33 -7.77 -6.42 -12.43
C PRO A 33 -8.86 -7.48 -12.58
N SER A 34 -8.79 -8.27 -13.65
CA SER A 34 -9.67 -9.44 -13.79
C SER A 34 -9.34 -10.47 -12.71
N GLY A 35 -10.32 -11.33 -12.35
CA GLY A 35 -10.09 -12.35 -11.32
C GLY A 35 -8.93 -13.29 -11.67
N GLU A 36 -8.74 -13.57 -12.95
CA GLU A 36 -7.64 -14.41 -13.45
C GLU A 36 -6.28 -13.72 -13.36
N GLU A 37 -6.18 -12.44 -13.75
CA GLU A 37 -4.96 -11.64 -13.61
C GLU A 37 -4.55 -11.50 -12.14
N TYR A 38 -5.52 -11.22 -11.26
CA TYR A 38 -5.26 -11.15 -9.83
C TYR A 38 -4.70 -12.46 -9.29
N LEU A 39 -5.32 -13.59 -9.65
CA LEU A 39 -4.85 -14.91 -9.23
C LEU A 39 -3.47 -15.23 -9.81
N ALA A 40 -3.17 -14.84 -11.04
CA ALA A 40 -1.84 -15.03 -11.63
C ALA A 40 -0.77 -14.25 -10.83
N SER A 41 -0.99 -12.96 -10.57
CA SER A 41 -0.08 -12.15 -9.75
C SER A 41 0.02 -12.67 -8.32
N ALA A 42 -1.11 -13.07 -7.71
CA ALA A 42 -1.14 -13.60 -6.35
C ALA A 42 -0.37 -14.93 -6.22
N LYS A 43 -0.46 -15.82 -7.22
CA LYS A 43 0.31 -17.07 -7.25
C LYS A 43 1.81 -16.80 -7.31
N ILE A 44 2.24 -15.91 -8.19
CA ILE A 44 3.67 -15.58 -8.37
C ILE A 44 4.23 -14.93 -7.09
N THR A 45 3.53 -13.92 -6.54
CA THR A 45 3.92 -13.25 -5.30
C THR A 45 3.88 -14.20 -4.10
N GLY A 46 2.87 -15.08 -4.03
CA GLY A 46 2.74 -16.10 -2.99
C GLY A 46 3.91 -17.08 -2.99
N ILE A 47 4.34 -17.56 -4.16
CA ILE A 47 5.52 -18.41 -4.29
C ILE A 47 6.78 -17.66 -3.84
N GLY A 48 6.94 -16.39 -4.24
CA GLY A 48 8.06 -15.55 -3.81
C GLY A 48 8.13 -15.38 -2.28
N LEU A 49 6.99 -15.12 -1.64
CA LEU A 49 6.90 -14.99 -0.18
C LEU A 49 7.27 -16.29 0.54
N ILE A 50 6.82 -17.44 0.02
CA ILE A 50 7.18 -18.74 0.59
C ILE A 50 8.69 -18.97 0.50
N ILE A 51 9.30 -18.71 -0.66
CA ILE A 51 10.74 -18.89 -0.85
C ILE A 51 11.54 -18.01 0.10
N ILE A 52 11.23 -16.71 0.16
CA ILE A 52 11.92 -15.76 1.05
C ILE A 52 11.70 -16.15 2.52
N GLY A 53 10.48 -16.56 2.88
CA GLY A 53 10.15 -17.03 4.22
C GLY A 53 10.94 -18.27 4.61
N VAL A 54 11.05 -19.26 3.72
CA VAL A 54 11.84 -20.48 3.95
C VAL A 54 13.33 -20.16 4.08
N VAL A 55 13.87 -19.28 3.23
CA VAL A 55 15.28 -18.87 3.32
C VAL A 55 15.56 -18.17 4.65
N GLY A 56 14.71 -17.21 5.04
CA GLY A 56 14.83 -16.55 6.33
C GLY A 56 14.66 -17.52 7.51
N PHE A 57 13.74 -18.48 7.39
CA PHE A 57 13.51 -19.52 8.39
C PHE A 57 14.71 -20.45 8.54
N ILE A 58 15.36 -20.87 7.45
CA ILE A 58 16.58 -21.69 7.50
C ILE A 58 17.71 -20.93 8.19
N ILE A 59 17.90 -19.65 7.86
CA ILE A 59 18.90 -18.81 8.53
C ILE A 59 18.61 -18.72 10.03
N PHE A 60 17.34 -18.47 10.39
CA PHE A 60 16.92 -18.44 11.79
C PHE A 60 17.21 -19.77 12.51
N LEU A 61 16.87 -20.92 11.91
CA LEU A 61 17.15 -22.24 12.48
C LEU A 61 18.64 -22.48 12.69
N ILE A 62 19.48 -22.07 11.74
CA ILE A 62 20.95 -22.20 11.85
C ILE A 62 21.46 -21.35 13.02
N PHE A 63 21.02 -20.10 13.14
CA PHE A 63 21.44 -19.21 14.22
C PHE A 63 20.96 -19.71 15.59
N GLN A 64 19.72 -20.21 15.67
CA GLN A 64 19.16 -20.83 16.87
C GLN A 64 19.93 -22.08 17.28
N PHE A 65 20.33 -22.92 16.33
CA PHE A 65 21.07 -24.15 16.60
C PHE A 65 22.54 -23.86 16.98
N LEU A 66 23.15 -22.84 16.39
CA LEU A 66 24.49 -22.37 16.77
C LEU A 66 24.52 -21.66 18.13
N GLY A 67 23.35 -21.42 18.76
CA GLY A 67 23.25 -20.78 20.07
C GLY A 67 23.70 -19.32 20.07
N ILE A 68 23.73 -18.68 18.90
CA ILE A 68 24.08 -17.26 18.72
C ILE A 68 22.89 -16.37 19.11
N PHE A 69 21.69 -16.95 19.23
CA PHE A 69 20.45 -16.32 19.66
C PHE A 69 19.76 -17.13 20.76
#